data_AF-A0A6G7RV15-F1
#
_entry.id   AF-A0A6G7RV15-F1
#
_cell.length_a   1.000
_cell.length_b   1.000
_cell.length_c   1.000
_cell.angle_alpha   90.00
_cell.angle_beta   90.00
_cell.angle_gamma   90.00
#
_symmetry.space_group_name_H-M   'P 1'
#
loop_
_entity.id
_entity.type
_entity.pdbx_description
1 polymer ?
#
loop_
_entity_poly.entity_id
_entity_poly.type
_entity_poly.pdbx_seq_one_letter_code
_entity_poly.pdbx_strand_id
1 'polypeptide(L)'
;MKSIKLITTTLVVSSVAFMSCKSDYKTADTEVDTVEEQVEELETEMDNATDNNAESDYIMDSNQVMSKEYAMNDGRNINYQTTEAGIVGFDGWQQFNILTYELDEMKKANIYTKERVGNLRGVIATLDESIPSWLKTEEVMEDVADIQKEYNELMAEPNATEKEYKENLEEVSEKYADLQEELTETVEKYIKVNEKAIEKYNEQIEKGNIEKANKKYQKEIDKLNKIADYEDKQ
;
A
#
# COMPACT_ATOMS: atom_id res chain seq x y z
N MET A 1 33.51 -29.05 -19.78
CA MET A 1 32.63 -27.89 -20.04
C MET A 1 31.21 -28.31 -19.68
N LYS A 2 30.66 -27.80 -18.57
CA LYS A 2 29.30 -28.10 -18.13
C LYS A 2 28.38 -27.03 -18.73
N SER A 3 27.50 -27.44 -19.62
CA SER A 3 26.49 -26.60 -20.26
C SER A 3 25.42 -26.19 -19.25
N ILE A 4 25.31 -24.90 -18.98
CA ILE A 4 24.21 -24.30 -18.22
C ILE A 4 22.98 -24.35 -19.13
N LYS A 5 21.98 -25.16 -18.75
CA LYS A 5 20.67 -25.15 -19.40
C LYS A 5 19.90 -23.95 -18.87
N LEU A 6 19.70 -22.94 -19.71
CA LEU A 6 18.72 -21.87 -19.50
C LEU A 6 17.32 -22.51 -19.47
N ILE A 7 16.67 -22.45 -18.32
CA ILE A 7 15.27 -22.85 -18.16
C ILE A 7 14.44 -21.63 -18.58
N THR A 8 13.88 -21.67 -19.77
CA THR A 8 12.92 -20.68 -20.26
C THR A 8 11.58 -20.96 -19.61
N THR A 9 11.27 -20.30 -18.49
CA THR A 9 9.96 -20.40 -17.86
C THR A 9 8.93 -19.69 -18.72
N THR A 10 8.07 -20.44 -19.40
CA THR A 10 6.93 -19.91 -20.14
C THR A 10 5.87 -19.46 -19.12
N LEU A 11 5.75 -18.15 -18.91
CA LEU A 11 4.72 -17.55 -18.07
C LEU A 11 3.38 -17.67 -18.80
N VAL A 12 2.55 -18.62 -18.37
CA VAL A 12 1.17 -18.75 -18.86
C VAL A 12 0.36 -17.66 -18.16
N VAL A 13 0.12 -16.56 -18.87
CA VAL A 13 -0.76 -15.49 -18.40
C VAL A 13 -2.19 -15.98 -18.57
N SER A 14 -2.83 -16.37 -17.47
CA SER A 14 -4.29 -16.50 -17.40
C SER A 14 -4.88 -15.09 -17.49
N SER A 15 -5.31 -14.72 -18.68
CA SER A 15 -6.05 -13.49 -18.96
C SER A 15 -7.37 -13.50 -18.17
N VAL A 16 -7.40 -12.80 -17.04
CA VAL A 16 -8.67 -12.40 -16.41
C VAL A 16 -9.23 -11.28 -17.28
N ALA A 17 -10.15 -11.65 -18.18
CA ALA A 17 -10.92 -10.67 -18.93
C ALA A 17 -11.91 -9.99 -17.99
N PHE A 18 -11.75 -8.68 -17.76
CA PHE A 18 -12.81 -7.86 -17.19
C PHE A 18 -13.98 -7.84 -18.19
N MET A 19 -15.03 -8.61 -17.90
CA MET A 19 -16.31 -8.50 -18.61
C MET A 19 -16.97 -7.18 -18.19
N SER A 20 -16.74 -6.13 -18.98
CA SER A 20 -17.59 -4.93 -18.95
C SER A 20 -18.98 -5.32 -19.48
N CYS A 21 -20.01 -5.05 -18.68
CA CYS A 21 -21.42 -5.23 -19.05
C CYS A 21 -21.73 -4.35 -20.26
N LYS A 22 -21.95 -4.99 -21.42
CA LYS A 22 -22.37 -4.37 -22.67
C LYS A 22 -23.88 -4.20 -22.68
N SER A 23 -24.38 -2.96 -22.65
CA SER A 23 -25.74 -2.65 -23.09
C SER A 23 -25.72 -2.37 -24.60
N ASP A 24 -26.46 -3.19 -25.36
CA ASP A 24 -26.54 -3.16 -26.82
C ASP A 24 -27.32 -1.95 -27.35
N TYR A 25 -26.74 -1.21 -28.31
CA TYR A 25 -27.46 -0.57 -29.43
C TYR A 25 -26.53 -0.47 -30.65
N LYS A 26 -26.99 -0.96 -31.83
CA LYS A 26 -26.39 -0.75 -33.17
C LYS A 26 -26.95 0.57 -33.76
N THR A 27 -26.30 1.33 -34.65
CA THR A 27 -25.97 1.00 -36.05
C THR A 27 -25.12 2.10 -36.74
N ALA A 28 -24.18 1.68 -37.61
CA ALA A 28 -23.66 2.22 -38.90
C ALA A 28 -22.99 3.61 -39.09
N ASP A 29 -21.70 3.53 -39.45
CA ASP A 29 -20.90 4.17 -40.53
C ASP A 29 -21.12 5.63 -40.97
N THR A 30 -20.02 6.43 -41.01
CA THR A 30 -19.40 7.03 -42.22
C THR A 30 -18.07 7.74 -41.86
N GLU A 31 -17.19 7.78 -42.85
CA GLU A 31 -15.75 8.09 -42.92
C GLU A 31 -15.38 9.60 -42.92
N VAL A 32 -14.09 9.89 -42.66
CA VAL A 32 -13.22 10.98 -43.21
C VAL A 32 -12.85 12.22 -42.35
N ASP A 33 -11.51 12.40 -42.29
CA ASP A 33 -10.64 13.59 -42.21
C ASP A 33 -10.31 14.39 -40.91
N THR A 34 -9.04 14.20 -40.52
CA THR A 34 -7.94 15.17 -40.28
C THR A 34 -8.04 16.35 -39.29
N VAL A 35 -6.85 16.57 -38.70
CA VAL A 35 -6.26 17.80 -38.13
C VAL A 35 -6.41 18.00 -36.61
N GLU A 36 -5.33 17.65 -35.91
CA GLU A 36 -4.50 18.53 -35.04
C GLU A 36 -5.17 19.44 -33.98
N GLU A 37 -4.67 19.27 -32.75
CA GLU A 37 -4.20 20.31 -31.81
C GLU A 37 -5.08 20.78 -30.62
N GLN A 38 -4.40 20.90 -29.45
CA GLN A 38 -4.66 21.73 -28.23
C GLN A 38 -5.79 21.22 -27.30
N VAL A 39 -5.59 20.79 -26.04
CA VAL A 39 -4.97 21.39 -24.82
C VAL A 39 -5.53 22.77 -24.46
N GLU A 40 -6.62 22.79 -23.67
CA GLU A 40 -6.95 23.73 -22.56
C GLU A 40 -8.35 23.31 -22.06
N GLU A 41 -8.48 22.81 -20.82
CA GLU A 41 -8.82 23.58 -19.61
C GLU A 41 -10.22 24.21 -19.67
N LEU A 42 -11.15 23.71 -18.84
CA LEU A 42 -12.24 24.50 -18.24
C LEU A 42 -13.05 23.63 -17.25
N GLU A 43 -12.82 23.89 -15.97
CA GLU A 43 -13.75 23.60 -14.88
C GLU A 43 -14.95 24.57 -14.91
N THR A 44 -16.03 24.17 -14.23
CA THR A 44 -17.21 24.93 -13.76
C THR A 44 -18.22 25.38 -14.84
N GLU A 45 -19.54 25.16 -14.73
CA GLU A 45 -20.44 25.18 -13.56
C GLU A 45 -21.65 24.23 -13.66
N MET A 46 -22.14 23.85 -12.47
CA MET A 46 -23.43 23.28 -12.13
C MET A 46 -24.63 24.04 -12.73
N ASP A 47 -25.69 23.33 -13.14
CA ASP A 47 -26.91 23.32 -12.32
C ASP A 47 -27.99 22.30 -12.75
N ASN A 48 -28.43 21.56 -11.74
CA ASN A 48 -29.78 21.05 -11.46
C ASN A 48 -30.53 20.21 -12.51
N ALA A 49 -30.43 18.90 -12.33
CA ALA A 49 -31.56 18.00 -12.48
C ALA A 49 -31.63 17.08 -11.25
N THR A 50 -32.58 17.37 -10.36
CA THR A 50 -33.01 16.48 -9.27
C THR A 50 -33.56 15.20 -9.89
N ASP A 51 -32.85 14.08 -9.71
CA ASP A 51 -33.48 12.77 -9.86
C ASP A 51 -33.14 11.89 -8.66
N ASN A 52 -34.20 11.29 -8.13
CA ASN A 52 -34.20 10.61 -6.84
C ASN A 52 -33.55 9.24 -7.00
N ASN A 53 -32.27 9.14 -6.68
CA ASN A 53 -31.70 7.90 -6.18
C ASN A 53 -31.05 8.23 -4.85
N ALA A 54 -31.59 7.67 -3.77
CA ALA A 54 -30.96 7.72 -2.47
C ALA A 54 -29.67 6.90 -2.56
N GLU A 55 -28.62 7.56 -3.03
CA GLU A 55 -27.25 7.18 -2.79
C GLU A 55 -27.12 7.15 -1.27
N SER A 56 -26.98 5.95 -0.72
CA SER A 56 -26.66 5.79 0.68
C SER A 56 -25.32 6.47 0.88
N ASP A 57 -25.37 7.72 1.36
CA ASP A 57 -24.23 8.45 1.88
C ASP A 57 -23.73 7.66 3.09
N TYR A 58 -22.90 6.65 2.81
CA TYR A 58 -22.31 5.79 3.81
C TYR A 58 -21.30 6.67 4.51
N ILE A 59 -21.72 7.27 5.63
CA ILE A 59 -20.80 7.80 6.61
C ILE A 59 -19.96 6.60 7.05
N MET A 60 -18.76 6.43 6.47
CA MET A 60 -17.81 5.42 6.92
C MET A 60 -17.52 5.72 8.39
N ASP A 61 -17.78 4.75 9.25
CA ASP A 61 -17.22 4.72 10.59
C ASP A 61 -15.70 4.74 10.41
N SER A 62 -15.01 5.72 11.01
CA SER A 62 -13.55 5.89 10.89
C SER A 62 -12.75 4.67 11.37
N ASN A 63 -13.42 3.70 12.03
CA ASN A 63 -12.88 2.44 12.48
C ASN A 63 -13.15 1.23 11.55
N GLN A 64 -13.78 1.42 10.39
CA GLN A 64 -14.04 0.30 9.49
C GLN A 64 -12.73 -0.19 8.84
N VAL A 65 -12.29 -1.38 9.26
CA VAL A 65 -11.14 -2.06 8.64
C VAL A 65 -11.55 -2.65 7.30
N MET A 66 -10.89 -2.21 6.23
CA MET A 66 -11.05 -2.75 4.88
C MET A 66 -9.86 -3.63 4.50
N SER A 67 -10.13 -4.83 4.02
CA SER A 67 -9.10 -5.67 3.39
C SER A 67 -8.92 -5.28 1.92
N LYS A 68 -7.68 -5.13 1.49
CA LYS A 68 -7.28 -4.83 0.12
C LYS A 68 -6.37 -5.95 -0.38
N GLU A 69 -6.57 -6.34 -1.63
CA GLU A 69 -5.74 -7.32 -2.33
C GLU A 69 -5.32 -6.71 -3.66
N TYR A 70 -4.02 -6.80 -3.97
CA TYR A 70 -3.46 -6.38 -5.25
C TYR A 70 -2.70 -7.54 -5.88
N ALA A 71 -3.20 -8.04 -7.00
CA ALA A 71 -2.57 -9.12 -7.75
C ALA A 71 -1.48 -8.58 -8.68
N MET A 72 -0.28 -9.14 -8.54
CA MET A 72 0.91 -8.80 -9.30
C MET A 72 1.02 -9.68 -10.55
N ASN A 73 1.64 -9.13 -11.61
CA ASN A 73 1.86 -9.88 -12.85
C ASN A 73 2.87 -11.04 -12.73
N ASP A 74 3.68 -11.05 -11.66
CA ASP A 74 4.57 -12.17 -11.33
C ASP A 74 3.89 -13.28 -10.50
N GLY A 75 2.58 -13.14 -10.24
CA GLY A 75 1.77 -14.11 -9.50
C GLY A 75 1.78 -13.93 -7.98
N ARG A 76 2.45 -12.90 -7.44
CA ARG A 76 2.34 -12.52 -6.03
C ARG A 76 1.04 -11.73 -5.79
N ASN A 77 0.50 -11.81 -4.57
CA ASN A 77 -0.56 -10.91 -4.12
C ASN A 77 -0.04 -10.09 -2.94
N ILE A 78 -0.35 -8.80 -2.94
CA ILE A 78 -0.17 -7.94 -1.77
C ILE A 78 -1.51 -7.84 -1.07
N ASN A 79 -1.55 -8.29 0.17
CA ASN A 79 -2.74 -8.21 1.00
C ASN A 79 -2.43 -7.33 2.21
N TYR A 80 -3.30 -6.35 2.43
CA TYR A 80 -3.17 -5.43 3.54
C TYR A 80 -4.54 -4.96 4.01
N GLN A 81 -4.58 -4.43 5.23
CA GLN A 81 -5.77 -3.90 5.87
C GLN A 81 -5.58 -2.41 6.09
N THR A 82 -6.61 -1.62 5.80
CA THR A 82 -6.55 -0.16 5.93
C THR A 82 -7.77 0.38 6.66
N THR A 83 -7.58 1.53 7.30
CA THR A 83 -8.63 2.41 7.81
C THR A 83 -8.43 3.81 7.21
N GLU A 84 -9.18 4.80 7.67
CA GLU A 84 -8.94 6.22 7.33
C GLU A 84 -7.57 6.70 7.84
N ALA A 85 -7.07 6.13 8.95
CA ALA A 85 -5.76 6.45 9.51
C ALA A 85 -4.58 5.79 8.75
N GLY A 86 -4.85 5.11 7.63
CA GLY A 86 -3.84 4.40 6.85
C GLY A 86 -3.81 2.90 7.13
N ILE A 87 -2.68 2.27 6.81
CA ILE A 87 -2.53 0.82 6.88
C ILE A 87 -2.47 0.35 8.34
N VAL A 88 -3.26 -0.67 8.65
CA VAL A 88 -3.43 -1.27 9.99
C VAL A 88 -3.12 -2.77 10.01
N GLY A 89 -2.75 -3.33 8.87
CA GLY A 89 -2.28 -4.71 8.83
C GLY A 89 -1.69 -5.11 7.50
N PHE A 90 -0.77 -6.07 7.53
CA PHE A 90 -0.15 -6.67 6.36
C PHE A 90 -0.07 -8.18 6.48
N ASP A 91 -0.32 -8.88 5.37
CA ASP A 91 0.08 -10.27 5.26
C ASP A 91 1.61 -10.36 5.25
N GLY A 92 2.15 -11.16 6.17
CA GLY A 92 3.59 -11.39 6.30
C GLY A 92 4.29 -10.53 7.34
N TRP A 93 3.63 -9.57 7.97
CA TRP A 93 4.21 -8.76 9.05
C TRP A 93 3.44 -8.91 10.36
N GLN A 94 3.70 -10.03 11.05
CA GLN A 94 2.92 -10.42 12.23
C GLN A 94 3.04 -9.41 13.38
N GLN A 95 4.23 -8.84 13.58
CA GLN A 95 4.50 -8.01 14.76
C GLN A 95 3.83 -6.65 14.64
N PHE A 96 3.81 -6.08 13.45
CA PHE A 96 3.00 -4.91 13.13
C PHE A 96 1.51 -5.17 13.40
N ASN A 97 0.96 -6.29 12.92
CA ASN A 97 -0.45 -6.62 13.14
C ASN A 97 -0.82 -6.73 14.64
N ILE A 98 0.08 -7.31 15.46
CA ILE A 98 -0.12 -7.39 16.92
C ILE A 98 -0.03 -6.01 17.56
N LEU A 99 0.98 -5.20 17.19
CA LEU A 99 1.15 -3.85 17.70
C LEU A 99 -0.08 -2.99 17.42
N THR A 100 -0.54 -2.98 16.16
CA THR A 100 -1.73 -2.24 15.74
C THR A 100 -2.96 -2.64 16.55
N TYR A 101 -3.20 -3.96 16.68
CA TYR A 101 -4.34 -4.46 17.46
C TYR A 101 -4.29 -3.97 18.92
N GLU A 102 -3.14 -4.09 19.58
CA GLU A 102 -3.02 -3.69 20.98
C GLU A 102 -3.14 -2.18 21.19
N LEU A 103 -2.53 -1.37 20.32
CA LEU A 103 -2.64 0.10 20.38
C LEU A 103 -4.09 0.55 20.15
N ASP A 104 -4.77 -0.03 19.17
CA ASP A 104 -6.17 0.28 18.88
C ASP A 104 -7.11 -0.15 20.02
N GLU A 105 -6.92 -1.33 20.59
CA GLU A 105 -7.71 -1.79 21.74
C GLU A 105 -7.43 -0.97 23.02
N MET A 106 -6.21 -0.47 23.21
CA MET A 106 -5.92 0.47 24.29
C MET A 106 -6.60 1.82 24.06
N LYS A 107 -6.59 2.32 22.83
CA LYS A 107 -7.25 3.56 22.42
C LYS A 107 -8.76 3.50 22.60
N LYS A 108 -9.40 2.43 22.12
CA LYS A 108 -10.84 2.18 22.28
C LYS A 108 -11.26 2.08 23.74
N ALA A 109 -10.49 1.36 24.54
CA ALA A 109 -10.79 1.20 25.96
C ALA A 109 -10.45 2.47 26.78
N ASN A 110 -9.60 3.35 26.24
CA ASN A 110 -8.93 4.42 26.97
C ASN A 110 -8.19 3.90 28.22
N ILE A 111 -7.51 2.76 28.09
CA ILE A 111 -6.79 2.07 29.18
C ILE A 111 -5.37 1.74 28.72
N TYR A 112 -4.41 2.54 29.22
CA TYR A 112 -2.99 2.43 28.92
C TYR A 112 -2.17 2.20 30.19
N THR A 113 -2.38 1.07 30.88
CA THR A 113 -1.61 0.79 32.10
C THR A 113 -0.16 0.43 31.78
N LYS A 114 0.77 0.74 32.70
CA LYS A 114 2.19 0.35 32.58
C LYS A 114 2.38 -1.15 32.31
N GLU A 115 1.52 -1.99 32.91
CA GLU A 115 1.51 -3.43 32.68
C GLU A 115 1.13 -3.77 31.23
N ARG A 116 0.04 -3.18 30.72
CA ARG A 116 -0.44 -3.46 29.35
C ARG A 116 0.55 -3.01 28.29
N VAL A 117 1.07 -1.79 28.43
CA VAL A 117 2.13 -1.28 27.54
C VAL A 117 3.43 -2.07 27.70
N GLY A 118 3.77 -2.50 28.92
CA GLY A 118 4.92 -3.36 29.18
C GLY A 118 4.86 -4.72 28.49
N ASN A 119 3.66 -5.25 28.23
CA ASN A 119 3.46 -6.51 27.50
C ASN A 119 3.81 -6.40 26.00
N LEU A 120 3.93 -5.18 25.45
CA LEU A 120 4.36 -4.95 24.07
C LEU A 120 5.87 -5.14 23.86
N ARG A 121 6.67 -5.30 24.92
CA ARG A 121 8.14 -5.34 24.82
C ARG A 121 8.63 -6.34 23.79
N GLY A 122 8.06 -7.55 23.78
CA GLY A 122 8.45 -8.58 22.82
C GLY A 122 8.06 -8.22 21.39
N VAL A 123 6.86 -7.66 21.21
CA VAL A 123 6.31 -7.24 19.91
C VAL A 123 7.17 -6.11 19.31
N ILE A 124 7.45 -5.07 20.10
CA ILE A 124 8.22 -3.91 19.64
C ILE A 124 9.68 -4.28 19.37
N ALA A 125 10.31 -5.06 20.26
CA ALA A 125 11.69 -5.50 20.08
C ALA A 125 11.91 -6.38 18.84
N THR A 126 10.84 -6.89 18.24
CA THR A 126 10.87 -7.71 17.02
C THR A 126 10.04 -7.09 15.89
N LEU A 127 9.72 -5.79 15.99
CA LEU A 127 8.89 -5.11 15.01
C LEU A 127 9.51 -5.10 13.61
N ASP A 128 10.83 -5.10 13.51
CA ASP A 128 11.58 -5.19 12.25
C ASP A 128 11.62 -6.61 11.65
N GLU A 129 11.21 -7.62 12.42
CA GLU A 129 11.18 -8.99 11.96
C GLU A 129 10.05 -9.19 10.93
N SER A 130 10.36 -9.99 9.91
CA SER A 130 9.43 -10.40 8.85
C SER A 130 8.85 -9.26 8.00
N ILE A 131 9.35 -8.03 8.09
CA ILE A 131 8.99 -6.95 7.14
C ILE A 131 9.20 -7.45 5.70
N PRO A 132 8.16 -7.44 4.85
CA PRO A 132 8.31 -7.76 3.43
C PRO A 132 9.40 -6.91 2.79
N SER A 133 10.33 -7.52 2.07
CA SER A 133 11.53 -6.81 1.56
C SER A 133 11.21 -5.60 0.69
N TRP A 134 10.06 -5.58 0.01
CA TRP A 134 9.63 -4.48 -0.85
C TRP A 134 9.04 -3.29 -0.06
N LEU A 135 8.73 -3.48 1.23
CA LEU A 135 8.33 -2.43 2.17
C LEU A 135 9.53 -1.83 2.93
N LYS A 136 10.73 -2.43 2.82
CA LYS A 136 11.94 -1.93 3.48
C LYS A 136 12.50 -0.72 2.73
N THR A 137 11.84 0.42 2.85
CA THR A 137 12.36 1.73 2.46
C THR A 137 13.19 2.32 3.60
N GLU A 138 14.01 3.34 3.32
CA GLU A 138 14.71 4.07 4.40
C GLU A 138 13.73 4.60 5.46
N GLU A 139 12.66 5.28 5.04
CA GLU A 139 11.65 5.88 5.93
C GLU A 139 10.90 4.84 6.78
N VAL A 140 10.43 3.74 6.17
CA VAL A 140 9.72 2.66 6.93
C VAL A 140 10.63 2.05 7.99
N MET A 141 11.92 1.86 7.67
CA MET A 141 12.87 1.31 8.63
C MET A 141 13.28 2.32 9.70
N GLU A 142 13.31 3.62 9.38
CA GLU A 142 13.48 4.72 10.33
C GLU A 142 12.32 4.76 11.33
N ASP A 143 11.07 4.75 10.87
CA ASP A 143 9.90 4.77 11.74
C ASP A 143 9.79 3.54 12.65
N VAL A 144 10.14 2.36 12.13
CA VAL A 144 10.23 1.14 12.96
C VAL A 144 11.27 1.32 14.06
N ALA A 145 12.43 1.89 13.75
CA ALA A 145 13.48 2.15 14.72
C ALA A 145 13.08 3.24 15.73
N ASP A 146 12.34 4.26 15.30
CA ASP A 146 11.82 5.33 16.15
C ASP A 146 10.78 4.79 17.14
N ILE A 147 9.83 3.95 16.70
CA ILE A 147 8.89 3.26 17.61
C ILE A 147 9.66 2.46 18.67
N GLN A 148 10.68 1.71 18.24
CA GLN A 148 11.52 0.93 19.16
C GLN A 148 12.26 1.83 20.15
N LYS A 149 12.79 2.96 19.70
CA LYS A 149 13.49 3.94 20.52
C LYS A 149 12.55 4.56 21.56
N GLU A 150 11.45 5.17 21.13
CA GLU A 150 10.52 5.87 22.04
C GLU A 150 9.89 4.90 23.05
N TYR A 151 9.58 3.66 22.63
CA TYR A 151 9.11 2.64 23.56
C TYR A 151 10.15 2.28 24.63
N ASN A 152 11.42 2.17 24.23
CA ASN A 152 12.48 1.86 25.18
C ASN A 152 12.72 3.01 26.17
N GLU A 153 12.61 4.26 25.71
CA GLU A 153 12.68 5.46 26.56
C GLU A 153 11.51 5.48 27.56
N LEU A 154 10.27 5.27 27.10
CA LEU A 154 9.08 5.11 27.95
C LEU A 154 9.28 4.04 29.04
N MET A 155 9.84 2.89 28.68
CA MET A 155 10.03 1.77 29.60
C MET A 155 11.24 1.94 30.54
N ALA A 156 12.16 2.86 30.23
CA ALA A 156 13.33 3.18 31.05
C ALA A 156 13.01 4.09 32.24
N GLU A 157 11.80 4.67 32.29
CA GLU A 157 11.36 5.60 33.34
C GLU A 157 10.31 4.99 34.29
N PRO A 158 10.65 3.97 35.11
CA PRO A 158 9.66 3.26 35.94
C PRO A 158 8.95 4.16 36.96
N ASN A 159 9.62 5.24 37.37
CA ASN A 159 9.13 6.21 38.35
C ASN A 159 8.50 7.47 37.73
N ALA A 160 8.31 7.51 36.40
CA ALA A 160 7.61 8.60 35.74
C ALA A 160 6.22 8.80 36.37
N THR A 161 5.85 10.07 36.55
CA THR A 161 4.51 10.47 36.94
C THR A 161 3.48 9.99 35.91
N GLU A 162 2.20 9.94 36.28
CA GLU A 162 1.14 9.57 35.31
C GLU A 162 1.11 10.51 34.11
N LYS A 163 1.45 11.79 34.31
CA LYS A 163 1.49 12.79 33.24
C LYS A 163 2.65 12.49 32.28
N GLU A 164 3.88 12.38 32.79
CA GLU A 164 5.06 12.07 31.97
C GLU A 164 4.89 10.74 31.22
N TYR A 165 4.35 9.72 31.89
CA TYR A 165 4.07 8.44 31.24
C TYR A 165 3.07 8.56 30.07
N LYS A 166 2.07 9.44 30.17
CA LYS A 166 1.12 9.69 29.07
C LYS A 166 1.79 10.45 27.93
N GLU A 167 2.54 11.50 28.23
CA GLU A 167 3.29 12.28 27.22
C GLU A 167 4.26 11.37 26.45
N ASN A 168 5.06 10.55 27.14
CA ASN A 168 5.98 9.61 26.49
C ASN A 168 5.25 8.48 25.71
N LEU A 169 4.03 8.11 26.11
CA LEU A 169 3.23 7.14 25.36
C LEU A 169 2.58 7.76 24.12
N GLU A 170 2.27 9.06 24.18
CA GLU A 170 1.84 9.83 23.01
C GLU A 170 2.96 9.84 21.95
N GLU A 171 4.23 10.01 22.34
CA GLU A 171 5.38 9.92 21.42
C GLU A 171 5.45 8.55 20.70
N VAL A 172 5.26 7.43 21.42
CA VAL A 172 5.18 6.09 20.79
C VAL A 172 4.01 5.99 19.81
N SER A 173 2.88 6.62 20.15
CA SER A 173 1.68 6.61 19.30
C SER A 173 1.83 7.49 18.06
N GLU A 174 2.57 8.60 18.17
CA GLU A 174 2.95 9.46 17.04
C GLU A 174 3.85 8.70 16.08
N LYS A 175 4.91 8.04 16.57
CA LYS A 175 5.80 7.21 15.73
C LYS A 175 5.09 6.03 15.08
N TYR A 176 4.10 5.47 15.75
CA TYR A 176 3.22 4.49 15.11
C TYR A 176 2.39 5.11 13.98
N ALA A 177 1.86 6.32 14.14
CA ALA A 177 1.09 6.99 13.09
C ALA A 177 1.97 7.37 11.89
N ASP A 178 3.19 7.86 12.13
CA ASP A 178 4.21 8.13 11.09
C ASP A 178 4.44 6.87 10.25
N LEU A 179 4.66 5.71 10.90
CA LEU A 179 4.79 4.42 10.22
C LEU A 179 3.56 4.08 9.36
N GLN A 180 2.34 4.35 9.82
CA GLN A 180 1.13 4.08 9.03
C GLN A 180 1.07 4.94 7.75
N GLU A 181 1.51 6.19 7.85
CA GLU A 181 1.62 7.11 6.71
C GLU A 181 2.64 6.58 5.70
N GLU A 182 3.87 6.29 6.14
CA GLU A 182 4.95 5.81 5.28
C GLU A 182 4.63 4.46 4.61
N LEU A 183 3.93 3.57 5.32
CA LEU A 183 3.43 2.32 4.74
C LEU A 183 2.40 2.58 3.66
N THR A 184 1.48 3.53 3.88
CA THR A 184 0.46 3.90 2.90
C THR A 184 1.11 4.46 1.65
N GLU A 185 2.03 5.41 1.79
CA GLU A 185 2.77 5.98 0.68
C GLU A 185 3.57 4.94 -0.11
N THR A 186 4.27 4.05 0.61
CA THR A 186 5.09 2.99 0.02
C THR A 186 4.23 2.02 -0.79
N VAL A 187 3.09 1.58 -0.25
CA VAL A 187 2.15 0.70 -0.96
C VAL A 187 1.59 1.38 -2.20
N GLU A 188 1.14 2.62 -2.09
CA GLU A 188 0.62 3.36 -3.23
C GLU A 188 1.65 3.51 -4.34
N LYS A 189 2.88 3.88 -3.99
CA LYS A 189 3.98 4.03 -4.95
C LYS A 189 4.29 2.71 -5.64
N TYR A 190 4.29 1.61 -4.89
CA TYR A 190 4.52 0.27 -5.40
C TYR A 190 3.40 -0.17 -6.37
N ILE A 191 2.13 0.04 -6.01
CA ILE A 191 0.96 -0.25 -6.86
C ILE A 191 1.01 0.58 -8.15
N LYS A 192 1.24 1.90 -8.05
CA LYS A 192 1.31 2.82 -9.19
C LYS A 192 2.39 2.42 -10.20
N VAL A 193 3.53 1.89 -9.75
CA VAL A 193 4.58 1.39 -10.66
C VAL A 193 4.13 0.12 -11.38
N ASN A 194 3.44 -0.79 -10.69
CA ASN A 194 2.92 -2.01 -11.30
C ASN A 194 1.83 -1.73 -12.34
N GLU A 195 0.89 -0.83 -12.03
CA GLU A 195 -0.13 -0.38 -12.98
C GLU A 195 0.49 0.19 -14.25
N LYS A 196 1.48 1.08 -14.13
CA LYS A 196 2.23 1.62 -15.28
C LYS A 196 2.99 0.55 -16.05
N ALA A 197 3.54 -0.45 -15.37
CA ALA A 197 4.21 -1.57 -16.01
C ALA A 197 3.23 -2.38 -16.87
N ILE A 198 2.04 -2.66 -16.33
CA ILE A 198 0.95 -3.39 -17.00
C ILE A 198 0.42 -2.61 -18.19
N GLU A 199 0.13 -1.32 -18.03
CA GLU A 199 -0.33 -0.43 -19.10
C GLU A 199 0.65 -0.47 -20.28
N LYS A 200 1.94 -0.25 -20.02
CA LYS A 200 3.00 -0.26 -21.04
C LYS A 200 3.19 -1.61 -21.71
N TYR A 201 2.96 -2.70 -20.98
CA TYR A 201 2.97 -4.04 -21.53
C TYR A 201 1.82 -4.22 -22.52
N ASN A 202 0.59 -3.93 -22.09
CA ASN A 202 -0.64 -4.06 -22.90
C ASN A 202 -0.57 -3.23 -24.19
N GLU A 203 -0.11 -1.98 -24.12
CA GLU A 203 0.10 -1.12 -25.30
C GLU A 203 0.99 -1.76 -26.39
N GLN A 204 1.97 -2.58 -26.00
CA GLN A 204 2.87 -3.22 -26.96
C GLN A 204 2.33 -4.57 -27.44
N ILE A 205 1.58 -5.28 -26.60
CA ILE A 205 0.84 -6.48 -27.00
C ILE A 205 -0.21 -6.15 -28.06
N GLU A 206 -0.96 -5.05 -27.91
CA GLU A 206 -1.90 -4.56 -28.92
C GLU A 206 -1.22 -4.25 -30.27
N LYS A 207 0.05 -3.87 -30.23
CA LYS A 207 0.89 -3.61 -31.42
C LYS A 207 1.57 -4.89 -31.95
N GLY A 208 1.27 -6.05 -31.38
CA GLY A 208 1.86 -7.34 -31.75
C GLY A 208 3.33 -7.50 -31.39
N ASN A 209 3.89 -6.64 -30.53
CA ASN A 209 5.32 -6.63 -30.22
C ASN A 209 5.60 -7.11 -28.79
N ILE A 210 5.61 -8.43 -28.62
CA ILE A 210 5.80 -9.13 -27.34
C ILE A 210 7.18 -8.82 -26.73
N GLU A 211 8.24 -8.80 -27.54
CA GLU A 211 9.60 -8.52 -27.05
C GLU A 211 9.68 -7.11 -26.43
N LYS A 212 9.11 -6.12 -27.12
CA LYS A 212 9.07 -4.74 -26.62
C LYS A 212 8.14 -4.59 -25.42
N ALA A 213 7.05 -5.37 -25.35
CA ALA A 213 6.16 -5.43 -24.19
C ALA A 213 6.93 -5.86 -22.93
N ASN A 214 7.64 -7.00 -23.01
CA ASN A 214 8.45 -7.52 -21.92
C ASN A 214 9.54 -6.52 -21.49
N LYS A 215 10.23 -5.91 -22.46
CA LYS A 215 11.26 -4.90 -22.18
C LYS A 215 10.71 -3.67 -21.46
N LYS A 216 9.54 -3.17 -21.88
CA LYS A 216 8.90 -2.02 -21.23
C LYS A 216 8.43 -2.37 -19.81
N TYR A 217 7.82 -3.54 -19.63
CA TYR A 217 7.40 -4.04 -18.32
C TYR A 217 8.58 -4.12 -17.35
N GLN A 218 9.65 -4.81 -17.75
CA GLN A 218 10.84 -4.97 -16.90
C GLN A 218 11.44 -3.61 -16.52
N LYS A 219 11.52 -2.66 -17.46
CA LYS A 219 12.03 -1.31 -17.18
C LYS A 219 11.24 -0.56 -16.10
N GLU A 220 9.93 -0.78 -16.02
CA GLU A 220 9.11 -0.17 -14.96
C GLU A 220 9.27 -0.92 -13.64
N ILE A 221 9.26 -2.26 -13.66
CA ILE A 221 9.47 -3.10 -12.47
C ILE A 221 10.84 -2.85 -11.83
N ASP A 222 11.89 -2.59 -12.61
CA ASP A 222 13.22 -2.24 -12.10
C ASP A 222 13.21 -0.97 -11.22
N LYS A 223 12.17 -0.12 -11.31
CA LYS A 223 12.01 1.05 -10.43
C LYS A 223 11.61 0.66 -9.01
N LEU A 224 11.02 -0.51 -8.80
CA LEU A 224 10.63 -0.98 -7.47
C LEU A 224 11.85 -1.22 -6.57
N ASN A 225 12.99 -1.61 -7.14
CA ASN A 225 14.26 -1.73 -6.41
C ASN A 225 14.77 -0.39 -5.86
N LYS A 226 14.26 0.73 -6.37
CA LYS A 226 14.58 2.08 -5.87
C LYS A 226 13.57 2.57 -4.83
N ILE A 227 12.49 1.83 -4.60
CA ILE A 227 11.54 2.10 -3.53
C ILE A 227 12.03 1.39 -2.28
N ALA A 228 12.34 0.09 -2.38
CA ALA A 228 12.97 -0.67 -1.31
C ALA A 228 14.49 -0.41 -1.30
N ASP A 229 14.86 0.81 -0.94
CA ASP A 229 16.21 1.36 -0.98
C ASP A 229 17.00 1.16 0.32
N TYR A 230 16.42 0.51 1.33
CA TYR A 230 17.13 0.22 2.57
C TYR A 230 18.30 -0.74 2.34
N GLU A 231 19.52 -0.26 2.59
CA GLU A 231 20.72 -1.07 2.70
C GLU A 231 21.01 -1.34 4.18
N ASP A 232 20.93 -2.61 4.62
CA ASP A 232 21.34 -3.03 5.97
C ASP A 232 22.76 -2.48 6.24
N LYS A 233 22.89 -1.49 7.12
CA LYS A 233 24.20 -0.99 7.56
C LYS A 233 24.85 -2.07 8.42
N GLN A 234 25.58 -2.98 7.80
CA GLN A 234 26.42 -4.00 8.46
C GLN A 234 27.62 -3.39 9.19
#